data_AF-A0A5K0VCG0-F1
#
_entry.id   AF-A0A5K0VCG0-F1
#
_cell.length_a   1.000
_cell.length_b   1.000
_cell.length_c   1.000
_cell.angle_alpha   90.00
_cell.angle_beta   90.00
_cell.angle_gamma   90.00
#
_symmetry.space_group_name_H-M   'P 1'
#
loop_
_entity.id
_entity.type
_entity.pdbx_description
1 polymer ?
#
loop_
_entity_poly.entity_id
_entity_poly.type
_entity_poly.pdbx_seq_one_letter_code
_entity_poly.pdbx_strand_id
1 'polypeptide(L)'
;GSRGSTERTAIRVPMSSPTPSLLSAFLILFIFQPWTSVSGARESYIVHMDVSVMPTAFSSHHHWYTSLLSSESFIAAADDAASAQQSSHIYTYTHAINGFSALLSRSQLELLKRSPGFLSAFRDISGTKETTHTYKYLGLNPASWIWPASKYGKDIIIGIVDTGVWPESSSFRDDGMPEIPKRWKGQCESGTAFNDSICNRKLIGARFFNKGLLAEDPNRTISMNSARDTDGHGTHTASTAAGNYAGGASYFGYGAGTARGVAPRARLAIYK
;
A
#
# COMPACT_ATOMS: atom_id res chain seq x y z
N GLY A 1 36.55 18.21 -59.64
CA GLY A 1 35.69 19.42 -59.55
C GLY A 1 34.52 19.10 -58.66
N SER A 2 33.92 19.99 -57.89
CA SER A 2 34.21 21.39 -57.54
C SER A 2 33.43 21.69 -56.26
N ARG A 3 34.03 22.49 -55.37
CA ARG A 3 33.46 23.02 -54.12
C ARG A 3 32.42 24.13 -54.38
N GLY A 4 31.61 24.42 -53.35
CA GLY A 4 30.85 25.66 -53.11
C GLY A 4 29.61 25.36 -52.25
N SER A 5 29.46 25.66 -50.95
CA SER A 5 29.84 26.79 -50.07
C SER A 5 29.25 28.14 -50.50
N THR A 6 28.16 28.55 -49.84
CA THR A 6 27.76 29.92 -49.46
C THR A 6 26.44 29.84 -48.67
N GLU A 7 26.04 30.74 -47.77
CA GLU A 7 26.67 31.61 -46.78
C GLU A 7 25.47 32.17 -45.98
N ARG A 8 25.60 32.29 -44.65
CA ARG A 8 24.53 32.83 -43.79
C ARG A 8 24.55 34.35 -43.85
N THR A 9 23.48 34.98 -44.34
CA THR A 9 23.34 36.45 -44.29
C THR A 9 22.57 36.86 -43.04
N ALA A 10 23.26 37.58 -42.16
CA ALA A 10 22.69 38.23 -40.98
C ALA A 10 21.85 39.45 -41.40
N ILE A 11 20.61 39.54 -40.89
CA ILE A 11 19.74 40.71 -41.06
C ILE A 11 19.95 41.63 -39.86
N ARG A 12 20.41 42.86 -40.14
CA ARG A 12 20.57 43.96 -39.18
C ARG A 12 19.20 44.46 -38.69
N VAL A 13 19.12 44.65 -37.39
CA VAL A 13 18.05 45.32 -36.66
C VAL A 13 18.17 46.84 -36.83
N PRO A 14 17.07 47.60 -37.07
CA PRO A 14 17.06 49.04 -36.86
C PRO A 14 16.63 49.36 -35.42
N MET A 15 17.44 50.18 -34.74
CA MET A 15 17.12 50.85 -33.48
C MET A 15 16.01 51.89 -33.70
N SER A 16 14.93 51.79 -32.93
CA SER A 16 13.98 52.89 -32.71
C SER A 16 13.72 53.02 -31.20
N SER A 17 13.95 54.23 -30.68
CA SER A 17 13.69 54.62 -29.30
C SER A 17 12.27 55.17 -29.15
N PRO A 18 11.55 54.82 -28.07
CA PRO A 18 10.62 55.77 -27.47
C PRO A 18 10.75 55.91 -25.94
N THR A 19 10.71 57.18 -25.56
CA THR A 19 10.27 57.90 -24.33
C THR A 19 9.72 57.14 -23.10
N PRO A 20 9.91 57.68 -21.88
CA PRO A 20 9.34 57.14 -20.65
C PRO A 20 7.91 57.67 -20.41
N SER A 21 6.95 56.79 -20.11
CA SER A 21 5.60 57.20 -19.68
C SER A 21 5.09 56.36 -18.50
N LEU A 22 5.13 57.00 -17.35
CA LEU A 22 4.22 57.00 -16.19
C LEU A 22 3.22 55.83 -15.99
N LEU A 23 3.33 55.23 -14.80
CA LEU A 23 2.28 54.72 -13.91
C LEU A 23 1.05 54.00 -14.52
N SER A 24 0.96 52.70 -14.25
CA SER A 24 -0.30 52.08 -13.84
C SER A 24 -0.03 50.99 -12.81
N ALA A 25 -0.31 51.33 -11.55
CA ALA A 25 -0.35 50.41 -10.44
C ALA A 25 -1.58 49.49 -10.62
N PHE A 26 -1.36 48.24 -11.04
CA PHE A 26 -2.38 47.21 -10.94
C PHE A 26 -2.51 46.80 -9.47
N LEU A 27 -3.55 47.33 -8.81
CA LEU A 27 -4.03 46.86 -7.52
C LEU A 27 -4.57 45.43 -7.72
N ILE A 28 -3.77 44.42 -7.39
CA ILE A 28 -4.23 43.04 -7.27
C ILE A 28 -5.07 42.98 -5.99
N LEU A 29 -6.38 43.14 -6.13
CA LEU A 29 -7.35 42.72 -5.13
C LEU A 29 -7.29 41.19 -5.05
N PHE A 30 -6.41 40.68 -4.19
CA PHE A 30 -6.55 39.32 -3.67
C PHE A 30 -7.87 39.28 -2.91
N ILE A 31 -8.93 38.82 -3.58
CA ILE A 31 -10.11 38.31 -2.89
C ILE A 31 -9.61 37.11 -2.09
N PHE A 32 -9.34 37.33 -0.80
CA PHE A 32 -9.31 36.27 0.20
C PHE A 32 -10.69 35.62 0.18
N GLN A 33 -10.89 34.65 -0.72
CA GLN A 33 -11.90 33.63 -0.52
C GLN A 33 -11.50 32.94 0.79
N PRO A 34 -12.28 33.07 1.88
CA PRO A 34 -12.02 32.27 3.05
C PRO A 34 -12.05 30.83 2.56
N TRP A 35 -10.97 30.08 2.76
CA TRP A 35 -11.07 28.64 2.73
C TRP A 35 -12.09 28.30 3.80
N THR A 36 -13.33 28.06 3.40
CA THR A 36 -14.32 27.44 4.26
C THR A 36 -13.77 26.06 4.53
N SER A 37 -13.03 25.94 5.64
CA SER A 37 -12.68 24.66 6.21
C SER A 37 -14.00 23.93 6.39
N VAL A 38 -14.19 22.81 5.69
CA VAL A 38 -15.33 21.94 5.93
C VAL A 38 -15.17 21.43 7.36
N SER A 39 -15.78 22.14 8.31
CA SER A 39 -15.87 21.75 9.70
C SER A 39 -16.73 20.49 9.74
N GLY A 40 -16.12 19.34 10.05
CA GLY A 40 -16.78 18.03 10.07
C GLY A 40 -16.05 16.91 9.31
N ALA A 41 -15.05 17.22 8.48
CA ALA A 41 -14.30 16.18 7.76
C ALA A 41 -13.49 15.31 8.73
N ARG A 42 -13.79 14.02 8.79
CA ARG A 42 -12.99 13.02 9.52
C ARG A 42 -11.90 12.47 8.62
N GLU A 43 -10.77 12.13 9.21
CA GLU A 43 -9.65 11.52 8.49
C GLU A 43 -9.21 10.23 9.19
N SER A 44 -8.62 9.30 8.43
CA SER A 44 -8.03 8.09 9.00
C SER A 44 -6.68 8.44 9.65
N TYR A 45 -6.48 7.97 10.87
CA TYR A 45 -5.23 8.13 11.63
C TYR A 45 -4.73 6.77 12.10
N ILE A 46 -3.41 6.60 12.06
CA ILE A 46 -2.68 5.53 12.73
C ILE A 46 -2.20 6.06 14.07
N VAL A 47 -2.68 5.45 15.16
CA VAL A 47 -2.43 5.85 16.54
C VAL A 47 -1.53 4.82 17.21
N HIS A 48 -0.46 5.27 17.85
CA HIS A 48 0.44 4.44 18.63
C HIS A 48 0.15 4.60 20.12
N MET A 49 0.17 3.47 20.83
CA MET A 49 -0.18 3.39 22.24
C MET A 49 0.91 2.67 23.04
N ASP A 50 1.22 3.18 24.22
CA ASP A 50 2.02 2.51 25.24
C ASP A 50 1.15 1.49 25.97
N VAL A 51 1.42 0.21 25.73
CA VAL A 51 0.65 -0.90 26.31
C VAL A 51 1.01 -1.19 27.77
N SER A 52 2.12 -0.64 28.28
CA SER A 52 2.51 -0.82 29.68
C SER A 52 1.54 -0.15 30.66
N VAL A 53 0.78 0.84 30.18
CA VAL A 53 -0.24 1.56 30.96
C VAL A 53 -1.67 1.08 30.67
N MET A 54 -1.83 -0.05 29.97
CA MET A 54 -3.15 -0.63 29.74
C MET A 54 -3.83 -0.96 31.08
N PRO A 55 -5.05 -0.44 31.34
CA PRO A 55 -5.76 -0.76 32.57
C PRO A 55 -6.02 -2.26 32.71
N THR A 56 -5.85 -2.80 33.92
CA THR A 56 -6.03 -4.23 34.22
C THR A 56 -7.45 -4.73 34.00
N ALA A 57 -8.43 -3.83 33.92
CA ALA A 57 -9.82 -4.14 33.59
C ALA A 57 -10.00 -4.67 32.14
N PHE A 58 -9.04 -4.43 31.24
CA PHE A 58 -9.14 -4.87 29.85
C PHE A 58 -8.42 -6.20 29.61
N SER A 59 -9.11 -7.13 28.95
CA SER A 59 -8.58 -8.45 28.59
C SER A 59 -7.72 -8.44 27.32
N SER A 60 -7.81 -7.39 26.49
CA SER A 60 -7.01 -7.23 25.28
C SER A 60 -6.84 -5.77 24.89
N HIS A 61 -5.78 -5.49 24.12
CA HIS A 61 -5.53 -4.16 23.55
C HIS A 61 -6.73 -3.70 22.69
N HIS A 62 -7.37 -4.62 21.96
CA HIS A 62 -8.54 -4.30 21.15
C HIS A 62 -9.71 -3.76 21.98
N HIS A 63 -10.04 -4.42 23.09
CA HIS A 63 -11.11 -3.97 23.99
C HIS A 63 -10.76 -2.63 24.64
N TRP A 64 -9.50 -2.42 25.04
CA TRP A 64 -9.06 -1.14 25.57
C TRP A 64 -9.23 -0.01 24.55
N TYR A 65 -8.71 -0.17 23.33
CA TYR A 65 -8.77 0.87 22.31
C TYR A 65 -10.20 1.16 21.86
N THR A 66 -11.00 0.12 21.62
CA THR A 66 -12.41 0.31 21.22
C THR A 66 -13.22 0.98 22.33
N SER A 67 -12.96 0.67 23.60
CA SER A 67 -13.59 1.35 24.74
C SER A 67 -13.27 2.85 24.79
N LEU A 68 -12.04 3.26 24.45
CA LEU A 68 -11.69 4.69 24.37
C LEU A 68 -12.54 5.40 23.30
N LEU A 69 -12.68 4.77 22.13
CA LEU A 69 -13.41 5.29 20.97
C LEU A 69 -14.94 5.26 21.14
N SER A 70 -15.46 4.52 22.12
CA SER A 70 -16.90 4.41 22.42
C SER A 70 -17.31 5.14 23.70
N SER A 71 -16.39 5.88 24.35
CA SER A 71 -16.72 6.66 25.53
C SER A 71 -17.63 7.85 25.20
N GLU A 72 -18.52 8.23 26.13
CA GLU A 72 -19.47 9.33 25.93
C GLU A 72 -18.76 10.66 25.59
N SER A 73 -17.64 10.95 26.27
CA SER A 73 -16.84 12.15 26.01
C SER A 73 -16.23 12.14 24.61
N PHE A 74 -15.85 10.98 24.10
CA PHE A 74 -15.29 10.83 22.76
C PHE A 74 -16.35 10.94 21.66
N ILE A 75 -17.54 10.38 21.90
CA ILE A 75 -18.69 10.53 21.00
C ILE A 75 -19.15 12.00 20.98
N ALA A 76 -19.24 12.65 22.15
CA ALA A 76 -19.63 14.05 22.27
C ALA A 76 -18.60 15.03 21.69
N ALA A 77 -17.33 14.62 21.56
CA ALA A 77 -16.29 15.42 20.92
C ALA A 77 -16.31 15.34 19.38
N ALA A 78 -17.24 14.60 18.77
CA ALA A 78 -17.40 14.61 17.31
C ALA A 78 -17.80 16.02 16.84
N ASP A 79 -17.29 16.43 15.66
CA ASP A 79 -17.56 17.78 15.13
C ASP A 79 -18.98 17.90 14.54
N ASP A 80 -19.68 16.78 14.31
CA ASP A 80 -21.09 16.74 13.92
C ASP A 80 -21.82 15.45 14.41
N ALA A 81 -23.15 15.41 14.29
CA ALA A 81 -23.96 14.30 14.76
C ALA A 81 -23.80 13.01 13.93
N ALA A 82 -23.50 13.13 12.62
CA ALA A 82 -23.29 11.97 11.75
C ALA A 82 -22.00 11.22 12.12
N SER A 83 -20.95 11.98 12.47
CA SER A 83 -19.68 11.45 12.93
C SER A 83 -19.75 10.83 14.33
N ALA A 84 -20.68 11.27 15.19
CA ALA A 84 -20.92 10.64 16.49
C ALA A 84 -21.46 9.19 16.40
N GLN A 85 -22.20 8.86 15.33
CA GLN A 85 -22.87 7.56 15.18
C GLN A 85 -22.08 6.50 14.39
N GLN A 86 -21.00 6.90 13.72
CA GLN A 86 -20.21 5.98 12.90
C GLN A 86 -19.03 5.40 13.70
N SER A 87 -18.86 4.07 13.63
CA SER A 87 -17.73 3.38 14.27
C SER A 87 -16.40 4.00 13.83
N SER A 88 -15.67 4.55 14.78
CA SER A 88 -14.37 5.17 14.55
C SER A 88 -13.26 4.15 14.33
N HIS A 89 -13.39 2.92 14.83
CA HIS A 89 -12.32 1.92 14.80
C HIS A 89 -12.16 1.25 13.42
N ILE A 90 -10.91 1.13 12.94
CA ILE A 90 -10.58 0.48 11.66
C ILE A 90 -9.79 -0.82 11.90
N TYR A 91 -8.58 -0.75 12.46
CA TYR A 91 -7.74 -1.90 12.79
C TYR A 91 -7.08 -1.78 14.16
N THR A 92 -6.70 -2.92 14.74
CA THR A 92 -5.86 -3.00 15.95
C THR A 92 -4.52 -3.66 15.63
N TYR A 93 -3.43 -3.11 16.15
CA TYR A 93 -2.06 -3.58 15.97
C TYR A 93 -1.48 -4.02 17.31
N THR A 94 -0.91 -5.23 17.35
CA THR A 94 -0.37 -5.84 18.58
C THR A 94 0.95 -6.60 18.40
N HIS A 95 1.48 -6.64 17.18
CA HIS A 95 2.63 -7.49 16.84
C HIS A 95 3.88 -6.67 16.53
N ALA A 96 3.89 -5.97 15.39
CA ALA A 96 5.03 -5.14 14.98
C ALA A 96 5.01 -3.75 15.65
N ILE A 97 3.81 -3.23 15.88
CA ILE A 97 3.54 -1.99 16.60
C ILE A 97 2.33 -2.22 17.51
N ASN A 98 2.24 -1.39 18.56
CA ASN A 98 1.09 -1.37 19.46
C ASN A 98 0.26 -0.12 19.19
N GLY A 99 -1.01 -0.32 18.88
CA GLY A 99 -1.91 0.79 18.59
C GLY A 99 -3.11 0.38 17.74
N PHE A 100 -3.71 1.34 17.07
CA PHE A 100 -4.88 1.11 16.23
C PHE A 100 -4.97 2.16 15.12
N SER A 101 -5.78 1.90 14.09
CA SER A 101 -6.23 2.94 13.17
C SER A 101 -7.68 3.29 13.42
N ALA A 102 -8.00 4.57 13.25
CA ALA A 102 -9.35 5.09 13.45
C ALA A 102 -9.66 6.27 12.54
N LEU A 103 -10.93 6.41 12.18
CA LEU A 103 -11.49 7.59 11.54
C LEU A 103 -11.81 8.64 12.62
N LEU A 104 -11.17 9.80 12.60
CA LEU A 104 -11.23 10.79 13.68
C LEU A 104 -11.55 12.18 13.16
N SER A 105 -12.41 12.91 13.87
CA SER A 105 -12.50 14.36 13.74
C SER A 105 -11.30 15.04 14.40
N ARG A 106 -11.12 16.35 14.18
CA ARG A 106 -10.02 17.09 14.81
C ARG A 106 -10.19 17.13 16.33
N SER A 107 -11.40 17.37 16.80
CA SER A 107 -11.74 17.40 18.22
C SER A 107 -11.57 16.04 18.89
N GLN A 108 -11.96 14.94 18.23
CA GLN A 108 -11.71 13.57 18.71
C GLN A 108 -10.22 13.25 18.80
N LEU A 109 -9.41 13.67 17.83
CA LEU A 109 -7.97 13.48 17.85
C LEU A 109 -7.33 14.24 19.03
N GLU A 110 -7.74 15.49 19.29
CA GLU A 110 -7.21 16.27 20.42
C GLU A 110 -7.60 15.68 21.77
N LEU A 111 -8.81 15.09 21.89
CA LEU A 111 -9.19 14.35 23.07
C LEU A 111 -8.35 13.09 23.25
N LEU A 112 -8.13 12.34 22.17
CA LEU A 112 -7.36 11.10 22.18
C LEU A 112 -5.90 11.33 22.59
N LYS A 113 -5.29 12.44 22.17
CA LYS A 113 -3.93 12.85 22.58
C LYS A 113 -3.77 12.98 24.10
N ARG A 114 -4.86 13.19 24.84
CA ARG A 114 -4.87 13.32 26.30
C ARG A 114 -5.17 12.00 27.00
N SER A 115 -5.44 10.93 26.26
CA SER A 115 -5.75 9.62 26.84
C SER A 115 -4.48 8.95 27.41
N PRO A 116 -4.60 8.19 28.52
CA PRO A 116 -3.49 7.41 29.05
C PRO A 116 -2.91 6.47 27.98
N GLY A 117 -1.58 6.48 27.85
CA GLY A 117 -0.87 5.62 26.90
C GLY A 117 -0.80 6.15 25.48
N PHE A 118 -1.40 7.30 25.15
CA PHE A 118 -1.18 7.90 23.84
C PHE A 118 0.30 8.27 23.64
N LEU A 119 0.88 7.88 22.50
CA LEU A 119 2.25 8.23 22.13
C LEU A 119 2.29 9.19 20.94
N SER A 120 1.64 8.81 19.84
CA SER A 120 1.64 9.58 18.59
C SER A 120 0.48 9.21 17.71
N ALA A 121 0.09 10.11 16.81
CA ALA A 121 -0.87 9.82 15.75
C ALA A 121 -0.38 10.43 14.42
N PHE A 122 -0.49 9.67 13.35
CA PHE A 122 -0.15 10.09 12.00
C PHE A 122 -1.36 9.92 11.11
N ARG A 123 -1.61 10.90 10.24
CA ARG A 123 -2.66 10.78 9.22
C ARG A 123 -2.29 9.65 8.27
N ASP A 124 -3.27 8.80 7.97
CA ASP A 124 -3.16 7.74 6.98
C ASP A 124 -3.16 8.36 5.57
N ILE A 125 -2.23 7.90 4.72
CA ILE A 125 -2.03 8.43 3.37
C ILE A 125 -1.96 7.27 2.37
N SER A 126 -2.59 7.46 1.21
CA SER A 126 -2.53 6.50 0.12
C SER A 126 -1.12 6.41 -0.46
N GLY A 127 -0.55 5.21 -0.44
CA GLY A 127 0.72 4.93 -1.10
C GLY A 127 0.56 4.80 -2.62
N THR A 128 1.62 5.14 -3.36
CA THR A 128 1.72 4.90 -4.80
C THR A 128 2.54 3.65 -5.09
N LYS A 129 2.15 2.87 -6.10
CA LYS A 129 2.92 1.71 -6.56
C LYS A 129 4.23 2.20 -7.19
N GLU A 130 5.37 1.82 -6.62
CA GLU A 130 6.69 2.16 -7.14
C GLU A 130 7.47 0.91 -7.52
N THR A 131 7.66 0.66 -8.83
CA THR A 131 8.41 -0.52 -9.33
C THR A 131 9.37 -0.20 -10.48
N THR A 132 9.77 1.06 -10.65
CA THR A 132 10.42 1.52 -11.88
C THR A 132 11.85 0.98 -12.13
N HIS A 133 12.55 0.36 -11.17
CA HIS A 133 14.00 0.08 -11.33
C HIS A 133 14.56 -1.27 -10.81
N THR A 134 13.74 -2.26 -10.42
CA THR A 134 14.22 -3.45 -9.68
C THR A 134 15.15 -4.40 -10.48
N TYR A 135 15.05 -4.47 -11.81
CA TYR A 135 15.76 -5.50 -12.60
C TYR A 135 17.26 -5.24 -12.83
N LYS A 136 17.76 -4.02 -12.64
CA LYS A 136 19.17 -3.67 -12.93
C LYS A 136 20.17 -4.10 -11.84
N TYR A 137 19.71 -4.76 -10.76
CA TYR A 137 20.53 -4.94 -9.56
C TYR A 137 21.12 -6.35 -9.36
N LEU A 138 20.65 -7.38 -10.06
CA LEU A 138 20.96 -8.76 -9.68
C LEU A 138 21.55 -9.57 -10.85
N GLY A 139 22.88 -9.59 -10.94
CA GLY A 139 23.68 -10.45 -11.81
C GLY A 139 23.65 -11.93 -11.39
N LEU A 140 22.46 -12.51 -11.30
CA LEU A 140 22.26 -13.89 -10.84
C LEU A 140 22.39 -14.88 -11.99
N ASN A 141 23.23 -15.90 -11.81
CA ASN A 141 23.50 -16.97 -12.77
C ASN A 141 23.10 -18.34 -12.18
N PRO A 142 22.37 -19.21 -12.90
CA PRO A 142 22.07 -20.59 -12.49
C PRO A 142 23.25 -21.46 -12.06
N ALA A 143 24.45 -21.15 -12.53
CA ALA A 143 25.67 -21.85 -12.16
C ALA A 143 26.34 -21.33 -10.87
N SER A 144 25.82 -20.28 -10.21
CA SER A 144 26.47 -19.66 -9.05
C SER A 144 26.01 -20.22 -7.69
N TRP A 145 26.95 -20.24 -6.75
CA TRP A 145 26.94 -20.91 -5.45
C TRP A 145 25.74 -20.61 -4.52
N ILE A 146 25.05 -19.49 -4.69
CA ILE A 146 24.01 -19.00 -3.76
C ILE A 146 22.72 -19.85 -3.78
N TRP A 147 22.29 -20.37 -4.93
CA TRP A 147 21.03 -21.12 -5.00
C TRP A 147 21.10 -22.51 -4.35
N PRO A 148 22.12 -23.34 -4.62
CA PRO A 148 22.33 -24.58 -3.87
C PRO A 148 22.57 -24.33 -2.37
N ALA A 149 23.37 -23.31 -2.01
CA ALA A 149 23.66 -22.99 -0.61
C ALA A 149 22.42 -22.55 0.18
N SER A 150 21.51 -21.80 -0.43
CA SER A 150 20.23 -21.38 0.18
C SER A 150 19.10 -22.40 0.01
N LYS A 151 19.37 -23.58 -0.57
CA LYS A 151 18.36 -24.58 -0.94
C LYS A 151 17.20 -23.96 -1.75
N TYR A 152 17.51 -23.01 -2.63
CA TYR A 152 16.53 -22.28 -3.46
C TYR A 152 15.44 -21.54 -2.66
N GLY A 153 15.74 -21.16 -1.40
CA GLY A 153 14.79 -20.52 -0.50
C GLY A 153 13.80 -21.48 0.18
N LYS A 154 14.09 -22.79 0.19
CA LYS A 154 13.28 -23.78 0.93
C LYS A 154 13.08 -23.32 2.38
N ASP A 155 11.85 -23.46 2.88
CA ASP A 155 11.39 -23.01 4.21
C ASP A 155 11.41 -21.50 4.46
N ILE A 156 11.77 -20.69 3.46
CA ILE A 156 11.56 -19.23 3.52
C ILE A 156 10.13 -18.91 3.09
N ILE A 157 9.53 -17.95 3.78
CA ILE A 157 8.21 -17.41 3.47
C ILE A 157 8.42 -15.95 3.11
N ILE A 158 8.06 -15.56 1.90
CA ILE A 158 8.15 -14.19 1.42
C ILE A 158 6.75 -13.59 1.51
N GLY A 159 6.62 -12.54 2.33
CA GLY A 159 5.42 -11.71 2.39
C GLY A 159 5.45 -10.68 1.27
N ILE A 160 4.36 -10.57 0.49
CA ILE A 160 4.21 -9.59 -0.57
C ILE A 160 3.03 -8.68 -0.21
N VAL A 161 3.30 -7.38 -0.07
CA VAL A 161 2.28 -6.34 0.09
C VAL A 161 2.11 -5.65 -1.26
N ASP A 162 1.01 -5.93 -1.96
CA ASP A 162 0.81 -5.51 -3.36
C ASP A 162 -0.69 -5.63 -3.74
N THR A 163 -1.06 -5.61 -5.02
CA THR A 163 -2.47 -5.61 -5.49
C THR A 163 -3.22 -6.93 -5.34
N GLY A 164 -2.60 -7.94 -4.70
CA GLY A 164 -3.13 -9.28 -4.53
C GLY A 164 -2.38 -10.33 -5.35
N VAL A 165 -3.03 -11.47 -5.62
CA VAL A 165 -2.47 -12.54 -6.45
C VAL A 165 -3.54 -13.17 -7.36
N TRP A 166 -3.14 -13.59 -8.56
CA TRP A 166 -3.91 -14.49 -9.40
C TRP A 166 -3.47 -15.95 -9.16
N PRO A 167 -4.13 -16.68 -8.26
CA PRO A 167 -3.61 -17.92 -7.69
C PRO A 167 -3.56 -19.08 -8.70
N GLU A 168 -4.40 -19.07 -9.74
CA GLU A 168 -4.42 -20.11 -10.77
C GLU A 168 -3.23 -20.04 -11.74
N SER A 169 -2.37 -19.02 -11.63
CA SER A 169 -1.17 -18.92 -12.44
C SER A 169 -0.24 -20.12 -12.24
N SER A 170 0.33 -20.64 -13.34
CA SER A 170 1.32 -21.72 -13.31
C SER A 170 2.51 -21.43 -12.39
N SER A 171 2.86 -20.15 -12.20
CA SER A 171 3.90 -19.70 -11.27
C SER A 171 3.60 -19.99 -9.79
N PHE A 172 2.35 -20.28 -9.43
CA PHE A 172 1.94 -20.54 -8.04
C PHE A 172 1.45 -21.97 -7.81
N ARG A 173 1.67 -22.87 -8.79
CA ARG A 173 1.53 -24.30 -8.56
C ARG A 173 2.54 -24.79 -7.52
N ASP A 174 2.18 -25.84 -6.81
CA ASP A 174 2.97 -26.33 -5.68
C ASP A 174 3.78 -27.60 -5.96
N ASP A 175 3.98 -27.93 -7.25
CA ASP A 175 4.78 -29.09 -7.66
C ASP A 175 6.20 -28.99 -7.09
N GLY A 176 6.63 -30.05 -6.39
CA GLY A 176 7.94 -30.13 -5.74
C GLY A 176 8.09 -29.24 -4.50
N MET A 177 7.00 -28.69 -3.96
CA MET A 177 7.00 -27.98 -2.69
C MET A 177 6.80 -28.95 -1.51
N PRO A 178 7.56 -28.83 -0.41
CA PRO A 178 7.38 -29.69 0.77
C PRO A 178 6.11 -29.31 1.55
N GLU A 179 5.83 -29.97 2.67
CA GLU A 179 4.76 -29.57 3.60
C GLU A 179 4.95 -28.15 4.13
N ILE A 180 3.84 -27.46 4.43
CA ILE A 180 3.87 -26.10 4.96
C ILE A 180 4.59 -26.10 6.33
N PRO A 181 5.55 -25.20 6.58
CA PRO A 181 6.27 -25.16 7.85
C PRO A 181 5.32 -24.98 9.04
N LYS A 182 5.46 -25.79 10.10
CA LYS A 182 4.61 -25.71 11.32
C LYS A 182 4.61 -24.35 12.02
N ARG A 183 5.67 -23.55 11.78
CA ARG A 183 5.81 -22.16 12.26
C ARG A 183 4.88 -21.18 11.56
N TRP A 184 4.34 -21.53 10.39
CA TRP A 184 3.37 -20.70 9.69
C TRP A 184 2.05 -20.69 10.45
N LYS A 185 1.55 -19.49 10.74
CA LYS A 185 0.27 -19.24 11.44
C LYS A 185 -0.63 -18.26 10.69
N GLY A 186 -0.26 -17.89 9.46
CA GLY A 186 -1.11 -17.06 8.62
C GLY A 186 -2.30 -17.84 8.09
N GLN A 187 -3.17 -17.14 7.37
CA GLN A 187 -4.47 -17.64 6.93
C GLN A 187 -4.64 -17.46 5.43
N CYS A 188 -5.52 -18.29 4.84
CA CYS A 188 -6.08 -18.05 3.53
C CYS A 188 -7.47 -17.45 3.71
N GLU A 189 -7.57 -16.13 3.57
CA GLU A 189 -8.79 -15.38 3.83
C GLU A 189 -9.75 -15.51 2.63
N SER A 190 -10.94 -16.05 2.87
CA SER A 190 -12.00 -16.15 1.86
C SER A 190 -12.59 -14.77 1.55
N GLY A 191 -13.04 -14.59 0.32
CA GLY A 191 -13.70 -13.39 -0.17
C GLY A 191 -14.29 -13.59 -1.58
N THR A 192 -14.58 -12.51 -2.28
CA THR A 192 -15.13 -12.57 -3.65
C THR A 192 -14.23 -13.39 -4.58
N ALA A 193 -14.79 -14.44 -5.20
CA ALA A 193 -14.08 -15.34 -6.12
C ALA A 193 -12.74 -15.89 -5.56
N PHE A 194 -12.63 -16.01 -4.24
CA PHE A 194 -11.44 -16.51 -3.57
C PHE A 194 -11.86 -17.29 -2.32
N ASN A 195 -11.77 -18.62 -2.32
CA ASN A 195 -12.03 -19.43 -1.12
C ASN A 195 -10.71 -19.85 -0.47
N ASP A 196 -10.78 -20.38 0.75
CA ASP A 196 -9.62 -20.83 1.53
C ASP A 196 -8.83 -21.98 0.87
N SER A 197 -9.52 -22.84 0.11
CA SER A 197 -8.91 -23.97 -0.64
C SER A 197 -7.99 -23.55 -1.79
N ILE A 198 -8.01 -22.28 -2.18
CA ILE A 198 -7.13 -21.73 -3.20
C ILE A 198 -5.66 -21.70 -2.74
N CYS A 199 -5.42 -21.50 -1.44
CA CYS A 199 -4.07 -21.61 -0.91
C CYS A 199 -3.60 -23.06 -0.98
N ASN A 200 -2.32 -23.23 -1.29
CA ASN A 200 -1.68 -24.53 -1.48
C ASN A 200 -0.31 -24.51 -0.80
N ARG A 201 0.56 -25.48 -1.09
CA ARG A 201 1.90 -25.49 -0.48
C ARG A 201 2.78 -24.35 -1.03
N LYS A 202 2.52 -23.77 -2.19
CA LYS A 202 3.29 -22.64 -2.74
C LYS A 202 2.80 -21.29 -2.20
N LEU A 203 1.53 -20.99 -2.44
CA LEU A 203 0.80 -19.84 -1.90
C LEU A 203 0.14 -20.27 -0.59
N ILE A 204 0.84 -20.05 0.53
CA ILE A 204 0.44 -20.61 1.84
C ILE A 204 -0.48 -19.70 2.64
N GLY A 205 -0.69 -18.47 2.18
CA GLY A 205 -1.67 -17.55 2.75
C GLY A 205 -1.90 -16.35 1.87
N ALA A 206 -3.09 -15.79 2.02
CA ALA A 206 -3.56 -14.65 1.26
C ALA A 206 -4.56 -13.89 2.13
N ARG A 207 -4.33 -12.60 2.31
CA ARG A 207 -5.17 -11.69 3.09
C ARG A 207 -5.36 -10.39 2.32
N PHE A 208 -6.39 -9.63 2.68
CA PHE A 208 -6.65 -8.33 2.10
C PHE A 208 -7.11 -7.33 3.16
N PHE A 209 -6.79 -6.04 2.99
CA PHE A 209 -7.00 -4.99 3.97
C PHE A 209 -7.65 -3.78 3.30
N ASN A 210 -8.96 -3.62 3.47
CA ASN A 210 -9.73 -2.55 2.83
C ASN A 210 -10.63 -1.77 3.79
N LYS A 211 -10.57 -2.03 5.11
CA LYS A 211 -11.39 -1.29 6.08
C LYS A 211 -11.06 0.20 6.07
N GLY A 212 -9.82 0.59 5.76
CA GLY A 212 -9.44 1.99 5.58
C GLY A 212 -10.19 2.64 4.42
N LEU A 213 -10.25 1.95 3.27
CA LEU A 213 -11.00 2.43 2.09
C LEU A 213 -12.51 2.58 2.38
N LEU A 214 -13.08 1.63 3.13
CA LEU A 214 -14.49 1.67 3.53
C LEU A 214 -14.77 2.71 4.63
N ALA A 215 -13.76 3.05 5.44
CA ALA A 215 -13.88 4.11 6.44
C ALA A 215 -13.85 5.51 5.80
N GLU A 216 -13.03 5.69 4.75
CA GLU A 216 -12.98 6.94 3.98
C GLU A 216 -14.25 7.15 3.14
N ASP A 217 -14.75 6.10 2.49
CA ASP A 217 -15.98 6.13 1.71
C ASP A 217 -16.83 4.87 2.00
N PRO A 218 -17.83 4.98 2.90
CA PRO A 218 -18.72 3.86 3.25
C PRO A 218 -19.58 3.35 2.09
N ASN A 219 -19.79 4.17 1.06
CA ASN A 219 -20.56 3.80 -0.12
C ASN A 219 -19.67 3.19 -1.21
N ARG A 220 -18.36 3.07 -0.97
CA ARG A 220 -17.41 2.49 -1.91
C ARG A 220 -17.74 1.03 -2.17
N THR A 221 -18.05 0.72 -3.42
CA THR A 221 -18.23 -0.67 -3.85
C THR A 221 -16.87 -1.28 -4.20
N ILE A 222 -16.49 -2.35 -3.49
CA ILE A 222 -15.28 -3.12 -3.76
C ILE A 222 -15.68 -4.39 -4.51
N SER A 223 -15.60 -4.37 -5.84
CA SER A 223 -16.01 -5.48 -6.70
C SER A 223 -15.23 -6.77 -6.40
N MET A 224 -13.92 -6.67 -6.19
CA MET A 224 -13.06 -7.80 -5.80
C MET A 224 -12.63 -7.70 -4.34
N ASN A 225 -13.58 -7.96 -3.44
CA ASN A 225 -13.40 -7.98 -1.99
C ASN A 225 -12.72 -9.28 -1.52
N SER A 226 -11.51 -9.51 -2.02
CA SER A 226 -10.65 -10.65 -1.71
C SER A 226 -9.20 -10.34 -2.05
N ALA A 227 -8.29 -11.25 -1.70
CA ALA A 227 -6.88 -11.20 -2.10
C ALA A 227 -6.64 -11.47 -3.61
N ARG A 228 -7.69 -11.70 -4.41
CA ARG A 228 -7.56 -11.87 -5.86
C ARG A 228 -7.08 -10.58 -6.52
N ASP A 229 -6.06 -10.72 -7.35
CA ASP A 229 -5.51 -9.63 -8.15
C ASP A 229 -6.40 -9.30 -9.34
N THR A 230 -6.67 -8.02 -9.55
CA THR A 230 -7.38 -7.49 -10.73
C THR A 230 -6.57 -6.45 -11.49
N ASP A 231 -5.36 -6.16 -11.04
CA ASP A 231 -4.43 -5.19 -11.65
C ASP A 231 -3.30 -5.94 -12.37
N GLY A 232 -2.79 -7.00 -11.75
CA GLY A 232 -1.72 -7.85 -12.28
C GLY A 232 -0.35 -7.56 -11.66
N HIS A 233 -0.17 -6.39 -11.06
CA HIS A 233 1.11 -5.99 -10.46
C HIS A 233 1.55 -6.95 -9.36
N GLY A 234 0.69 -7.27 -8.39
CA GLY A 234 1.00 -8.21 -7.31
C GLY A 234 1.32 -9.61 -7.80
N THR A 235 0.58 -10.09 -8.81
CA THR A 235 0.86 -11.38 -9.48
C THR A 235 2.25 -11.38 -10.14
N HIS A 236 2.59 -10.30 -10.84
CA HIS A 236 3.88 -10.16 -11.49
C HIS A 236 5.03 -10.05 -10.48
N THR A 237 4.88 -9.22 -9.44
CA THR A 237 5.85 -9.08 -8.34
C THR A 237 6.07 -10.41 -7.62
N ALA A 238 5.01 -11.10 -7.22
CA ALA A 238 5.08 -12.37 -6.49
C ALA A 238 5.74 -13.48 -7.32
N SER A 239 5.41 -13.57 -8.62
CA SER A 239 6.03 -14.54 -9.52
C SER A 239 7.51 -14.22 -9.83
N THR A 240 7.89 -12.95 -9.85
CA THR A 240 9.29 -12.52 -9.98
C THR A 240 10.09 -12.88 -8.73
N ALA A 241 9.55 -12.63 -7.53
CA ALA A 241 10.23 -12.94 -6.27
C ALA A 241 10.37 -14.46 -6.06
N ALA A 242 9.26 -15.18 -6.21
CA ALA A 242 9.20 -16.60 -5.88
C ALA A 242 8.20 -17.37 -6.73
N GLY A 243 8.09 -17.14 -8.04
CA GLY A 243 7.37 -18.06 -8.93
C GLY A 243 8.00 -19.45 -8.94
N ASN A 244 7.19 -20.50 -8.89
CA ASN A 244 7.62 -21.86 -9.20
C ASN A 244 7.97 -21.97 -10.70
N TYR A 245 8.56 -23.10 -11.09
CA TYR A 245 8.93 -23.35 -12.49
C TYR A 245 7.69 -23.49 -13.37
N ALA A 246 7.52 -22.57 -14.32
CA ALA A 246 6.44 -22.55 -15.30
C ALA A 246 7.03 -22.67 -16.71
N GLY A 247 6.98 -23.87 -17.27
CA GLY A 247 7.49 -24.18 -18.61
C GLY A 247 6.61 -23.61 -19.73
N GLY A 248 7.22 -23.29 -20.87
CA GLY A 248 6.50 -22.77 -22.05
C GLY A 248 6.00 -21.33 -21.90
N ALA A 249 6.52 -20.59 -20.92
CA ALA A 249 6.16 -19.20 -20.72
C ALA A 249 6.74 -18.33 -21.83
N SER A 250 5.95 -17.40 -22.36
CA SER A 250 6.38 -16.35 -23.29
C SER A 250 5.38 -15.18 -23.26
N TYR A 251 5.80 -14.01 -23.72
CA TYR A 251 4.92 -12.89 -23.98
C TYR A 251 4.73 -12.77 -25.50
N PHE A 252 3.61 -13.25 -26.05
CA PHE A 252 3.37 -13.31 -27.50
C PHE A 252 4.56 -13.90 -28.30
N GLY A 253 5.19 -14.96 -27.76
CA GLY A 253 6.37 -15.61 -28.36
C GLY A 253 7.73 -15.01 -27.97
N TYR A 254 7.76 -13.80 -27.41
CA TYR A 254 8.99 -13.20 -26.88
C TYR A 254 9.38 -13.80 -25.53
N GLY A 255 10.69 -13.96 -25.30
CA GLY A 255 11.22 -14.46 -24.02
C GLY A 255 10.82 -15.90 -23.70
N ALA A 256 10.63 -16.74 -24.74
CA ALA A 256 10.21 -18.13 -24.58
C ALA A 256 11.17 -18.93 -23.68
N GLY A 257 10.62 -19.64 -22.71
CA GLY A 257 11.41 -20.50 -21.83
C GLY A 257 10.64 -21.02 -20.63
N THR A 258 11.37 -21.31 -19.56
CA THR A 258 10.78 -21.64 -18.25
C THR A 258 10.88 -20.42 -17.36
N ALA A 259 9.74 -19.81 -17.04
CA ALA A 259 9.67 -18.75 -16.05
C ALA A 259 9.85 -19.32 -14.64
N ARG A 260 10.54 -18.58 -13.78
CA ARG A 260 10.69 -18.88 -12.35
C ARG A 260 11.08 -17.62 -11.60
N GLY A 261 10.72 -17.56 -10.32
CA GLY A 261 11.18 -16.50 -9.46
C GLY A 261 12.65 -16.65 -9.06
N VAL A 262 13.17 -15.60 -8.42
CA VAL A 262 14.52 -15.59 -7.83
C VAL A 262 14.68 -16.71 -6.78
N ALA A 263 13.64 -16.97 -5.99
CA ALA A 263 13.59 -18.05 -4.99
C ALA A 263 12.44 -19.04 -5.30
N PRO A 264 12.60 -19.95 -6.27
CA PRO A 264 11.48 -20.73 -6.79
C PRO A 264 10.91 -21.74 -5.78
N ARG A 265 11.64 -22.08 -4.71
CA ARG A 265 11.19 -22.98 -3.63
C ARG A 265 10.78 -22.24 -2.35
N ALA A 266 10.78 -20.90 -2.36
CA ALA A 266 10.18 -20.13 -1.27
C ALA A 266 8.66 -20.19 -1.32
N ARG A 267 8.02 -19.99 -0.16
CA ARG A 267 6.56 -19.86 -0.01
C ARG A 267 6.15 -18.41 -0.19
N LEU A 268 4.92 -18.19 -0.62
CA LEU A 268 4.32 -16.87 -0.74
C LEU A 268 3.22 -16.68 0.30
N ALA A 269 3.22 -15.52 0.94
CA ALA A 269 2.11 -15.00 1.73
C ALA A 269 1.72 -13.63 1.16
N ILE A 270 0.48 -13.49 0.70
CA ILE A 270 0.02 -12.31 -0.02
C ILE A 270 -0.83 -11.43 0.90
N TYR A 271 -0.58 -10.13 0.86
CA TYR A 271 -1.30 -9.13 1.64
C TYR A 271 -1.72 -8.01 0.67
N LYS A 272 -3.01 -8.00 0.32
CA LYS A 272 -3.60 -7.00 -0.58
C LYS A 272 -4.08 -5.76 0.16
#